data_AF-A0A1S1CSV9-F1
#
_entry.id   AF-A0A1S1CSV9-F1
#
_cell.length_a   1.000
_cell.length_b   1.000
_cell.length_c   1.000
_cell.angle_alpha   90.00
_cell.angle_beta   90.00
_cell.angle_gamma   90.00
#
_symmetry.space_group_name_H-M   'P 1'
#
loop_
_entity.id
_entity.type
_entity.pdbx_description
1 polymer ?
#
loop_
_entity_poly.entity_id
_entity_poly.type
_entity_poly.pdbx_seq_one_letter_code
_entity_poly.pdbx_strand_id
1 'polypeptide(L)'
;MKSSATTKKVFVHLAKNGGGAHEYVEKAGMVQISYPAVLIPIIHQVFADNEAAVADFKSGKRNADKAFTGFLMKATKGQANPQVALKFLAPELAKLKED
;
A
#
# COMPACT_ATOMS: atom_id res chain seq x y z
N MET A 1 14.98 10.75 -16.02
CA MET A 1 14.30 9.84 -15.08
C MET A 1 14.30 10.43 -13.67
N LYS A 2 13.32 11.26 -13.28
CA LYS A 2 13.20 11.76 -11.89
C LYS A 2 11.74 12.06 -11.53
N SER A 3 11.01 11.04 -11.08
CA SER A 3 9.73 11.21 -10.37
C SER A 3 9.92 10.86 -8.89
N SER A 4 10.76 11.63 -8.19
CA SER A 4 10.96 11.50 -6.73
C SER A 4 10.26 12.62 -5.95
N ALA A 5 9.79 13.67 -6.63
CA ALA A 5 9.22 14.85 -5.99
C ALA A 5 7.76 14.69 -5.55
N THR A 6 6.98 13.82 -6.21
CA THR A 6 5.53 13.68 -5.94
C THR A 6 5.26 12.80 -4.72
N THR A 7 6.00 11.68 -4.57
CA THR A 7 5.86 10.75 -3.44
C THR A 7 6.18 11.40 -2.09
N LYS A 8 7.24 12.20 -2.03
CA LYS A 8 7.57 12.97 -0.81
C LYS A 8 6.52 14.04 -0.51
N LYS A 9 5.93 14.69 -1.51
CA LYS A 9 4.91 15.73 -1.29
C LYS A 9 3.61 15.15 -0.72
N VAL A 10 3.18 13.98 -1.20
CA VAL A 10 2.02 13.27 -0.62
C VAL A 10 2.29 12.90 0.84
N PHE A 11 3.46 12.32 1.13
CA PHE A 11 3.83 11.92 2.49
C PHE A 11 3.97 13.11 3.45
N VAL A 12 4.58 14.20 2.99
CA VAL A 12 4.78 15.43 3.79
C VAL A 12 3.47 16.20 3.97
N HIS A 13 2.55 16.20 2.99
CA HIS A 13 1.23 16.80 3.14
C HIS A 13 0.36 16.04 4.15
N LEU A 14 0.48 14.71 4.20
CA LEU A 14 -0.14 13.87 5.22
C LEU A 14 0.47 14.08 6.62
N ALA A 15 1.80 14.25 6.70
CA ALA A 15 2.50 14.44 7.97
C ALA A 15 2.34 15.85 8.56
N LYS A 16 2.31 16.90 7.73
CA LYS A 16 2.27 18.31 8.19
C LYS A 16 0.91 18.80 8.68
N ASN A 17 -0.20 18.17 8.24
CA ASN A 17 -1.54 18.51 8.71
C ASN A 17 -2.01 17.65 9.90
N GLY A 18 -1.16 16.75 10.40
CA GLY A 18 -1.43 15.84 11.52
C GLY A 18 -0.95 16.39 12.86
N GLY A 19 -1.54 17.48 13.33
CA GLY A 19 -1.32 18.02 14.67
C GLY A 19 -2.35 17.49 15.66
N GLY A 20 -1.91 16.85 16.75
CA GLY A 20 -2.72 16.56 17.94
C GLY A 20 -3.65 15.34 17.90
N ALA A 21 -3.37 14.32 17.07
CA ALA A 21 -4.26 13.16 16.84
C ALA A 21 -3.66 11.77 17.13
N HIS A 22 -2.41 11.66 17.61
CA HIS A 22 -1.84 10.35 17.98
C HIS A 22 -2.63 9.70 19.15
N GLU A 23 -3.17 10.52 20.06
CA GLU A 23 -3.96 10.11 21.24
C GLU A 23 -5.45 9.80 20.93
N TYR A 24 -5.94 10.09 19.72
CA TYR A 24 -7.34 9.88 19.33
C TYR A 24 -7.50 8.76 18.28
N VAL A 25 -6.45 8.45 17.53
CA VAL A 25 -6.40 7.36 16.54
C VAL A 25 -6.43 5.96 17.17
N GLU A 26 -6.04 5.79 18.44
CA GLU A 26 -6.27 4.54 19.17
C GLU A 26 -7.74 4.36 19.64
N LYS A 27 -8.52 5.44 19.75
CA LYS A 27 -9.91 5.39 20.26
C LYS A 27 -11.01 5.39 19.19
N ALA A 28 -10.71 5.69 17.93
CA ALA A 28 -11.72 5.83 16.87
C ALA A 28 -11.29 5.16 15.55
N GLY A 29 -11.38 3.84 15.45
CA GLY A 29 -11.12 3.05 14.22
C GLY A 29 -12.10 3.29 13.06
N MET A 30 -12.33 4.53 12.65
CA MET A 30 -13.50 4.92 11.82
C MET A 30 -13.23 5.48 10.42
N VAL A 31 -12.00 5.53 9.92
CA VAL A 31 -11.79 5.87 8.49
C VAL A 31 -10.91 4.84 7.82
N GLN A 32 -11.57 3.89 7.14
CA GLN A 32 -10.89 2.94 6.28
C GLN A 32 -10.45 3.61 4.99
N ILE A 33 -9.20 3.36 4.57
CA ILE A 33 -8.69 3.78 3.26
C ILE A 33 -9.28 2.84 2.22
N SER A 34 -10.14 3.39 1.37
CA SER A 34 -10.84 2.67 0.29
C SER A 34 -10.70 3.34 -1.08
N TYR A 35 -10.02 4.49 -1.15
CA TYR A 35 -9.90 5.25 -2.40
C TYR A 35 -8.74 4.73 -3.26
N PRO A 36 -8.95 4.43 -4.56
CA PRO A 36 -7.90 3.93 -5.45
C PRO A 36 -6.75 4.93 -5.59
N ALA A 37 -7.06 6.24 -5.62
CA ALA A 37 -6.07 7.30 -5.71
C ALA A 37 -5.07 7.31 -4.54
N VAL A 38 -5.40 6.68 -3.42
CA VAL A 38 -4.52 6.50 -2.25
C VAL A 38 -3.90 5.09 -2.26
N LEU A 39 -4.70 4.06 -2.53
CA LEU A 39 -4.24 2.66 -2.45
C LEU A 39 -3.24 2.29 -3.55
N ILE A 40 -3.46 2.72 -4.80
CA ILE A 40 -2.59 2.35 -5.93
C ILE A 40 -1.15 2.83 -5.72
N PRO A 41 -0.88 4.11 -5.36
CA PRO A 41 0.49 4.55 -5.05
C PRO A 41 1.15 3.76 -3.91
N ILE A 42 0.39 3.38 -2.89
CA ILE A 42 0.90 2.58 -1.76
C ILE A 42 1.23 1.15 -2.22
N ILE A 43 0.40 0.55 -3.09
CA ILE A 43 0.67 -0.76 -3.70
C ILE A 43 1.99 -0.74 -4.48
N HIS A 44 2.21 0.27 -5.33
CA HIS A 44 3.48 0.40 -6.05
C HIS A 44 4.68 0.62 -5.12
N GLN A 45 4.51 1.37 -4.02
CA GLN A 45 5.55 1.50 -3.01
C GLN A 45 5.85 0.15 -2.34
N VAL A 46 4.83 -0.65 -2.01
CA VAL A 46 5.00 -2.00 -1.47
C VAL A 46 5.77 -2.89 -2.44
N PHE A 47 5.54 -2.80 -3.75
CA PHE A 47 6.31 -3.56 -4.73
C PHE A 47 7.78 -3.12 -4.75
N ALA A 48 8.03 -1.82 -4.76
CA ALA A 48 9.39 -1.25 -4.74
C ALA A 48 10.16 -1.59 -3.44
N ASP A 49 9.47 -1.64 -2.30
CA ASP A 49 10.09 -1.96 -1.00
C ASP A 49 10.29 -3.47 -0.79
N ASN A 50 9.67 -4.32 -1.61
CA ASN A 50 9.67 -5.78 -1.45
C ASN A 50 10.05 -6.49 -2.76
N GLU A 51 11.14 -6.07 -3.41
CA GLU A 51 11.60 -6.63 -4.70
C GLU A 51 11.79 -8.15 -4.66
N ALA A 52 12.27 -8.71 -3.55
CA ALA A 52 12.40 -10.16 -3.38
C ALA A 52 11.04 -10.88 -3.39
N ALA A 53 10.01 -10.28 -2.78
CA ALA A 53 8.66 -10.83 -2.82
C ALA A 53 8.03 -10.70 -4.22
N VAL A 54 8.38 -9.65 -4.97
CA VAL A 54 7.98 -9.48 -6.37
C VAL A 54 8.60 -10.59 -7.22
N ALA A 55 9.89 -10.88 -7.04
CA ALA A 55 10.56 -11.98 -7.73
C ALA A 55 9.92 -13.34 -7.40
N ASP A 56 9.67 -13.62 -6.12
CA ASP A 56 8.95 -14.81 -5.66
C ASP A 56 7.54 -14.94 -6.29
N PHE A 57 6.80 -13.83 -6.41
CA PHE A 57 5.49 -13.82 -7.04
C PHE A 57 5.57 -14.07 -8.56
N LYS A 58 6.51 -13.41 -9.25
CA LYS A 58 6.77 -13.62 -10.68
C LYS A 58 7.19 -15.06 -10.97
N SER A 59 7.97 -15.69 -10.08
CA SER A 59 8.37 -17.10 -10.21
C SER A 59 7.24 -18.11 -9.92
N GLY A 60 6.05 -17.65 -9.52
CA GLY A 60 4.92 -18.52 -9.22
C GLY A 60 4.99 -19.21 -7.85
N LYS A 61 5.78 -18.67 -6.91
CA LYS A 61 5.88 -19.24 -5.55
C LYS A 61 4.51 -19.25 -4.88
N ARG A 62 4.18 -20.39 -4.27
CA ARG A 62 2.89 -20.60 -3.60
C ARG A 62 2.69 -19.57 -2.48
N ASN A 63 1.51 -18.93 -2.46
CA ASN A 63 1.11 -17.90 -1.48
C ASN A 63 1.88 -16.57 -1.52
N ALA A 64 2.68 -16.30 -2.56
CA ALA A 64 3.38 -15.02 -2.68
C ALA A 64 2.40 -13.83 -2.77
N ASP A 65 1.24 -14.03 -3.40
CA ASP A 65 0.12 -13.09 -3.45
C ASP A 65 -0.41 -12.70 -2.07
N LYS A 66 -0.53 -13.66 -1.15
CA LYS A 66 -1.02 -13.42 0.21
C LYS A 66 -0.06 -12.59 1.05
N ALA A 67 1.25 -12.70 0.79
CA ALA A 67 2.26 -11.90 1.47
C ALA A 67 2.06 -10.40 1.18
N PHE A 68 1.68 -10.05 -0.06
CA PHE A 68 1.42 -8.67 -0.45
C PHE A 68 0.21 -8.04 0.24
N THR A 69 -0.82 -8.83 0.56
CA THR A 69 -1.92 -8.36 1.43
C THR A 69 -1.37 -7.94 2.79
N GLY A 70 -0.48 -8.74 3.39
CA GLY A 70 0.19 -8.42 4.65
C GLY A 70 1.04 -7.14 4.56
N PHE A 71 1.84 -7.00 3.50
CA PHE A 71 2.66 -5.80 3.27
C PHE A 71 1.82 -4.54 3.09
N LEU A 72 0.72 -4.63 2.33
CA LEU A 72 -0.20 -3.51 2.11
C LEU A 72 -0.90 -3.09 3.41
N MET A 73 -1.35 -4.06 4.21
CA MET A 73 -1.94 -3.77 5.53
C MET A 73 -0.93 -3.11 6.47
N LYS A 74 0.34 -3.55 6.47
CA LYS A 74 1.41 -2.91 7.25
C LYS A 74 1.69 -1.48 6.77
N ALA A 75 1.79 -1.27 5.46
CA ALA A 75 2.06 0.05 4.87
C ALA A 75 0.95 1.07 5.17
N THR A 76 -0.30 0.59 5.28
CA THR A 76 -1.45 1.42 5.67
C THR A 76 -1.71 1.43 7.18
N LYS A 77 -0.84 0.84 8.00
CA LYS A 77 -1.01 0.72 9.46
C LYS A 77 -2.37 0.12 9.86
N GLY A 78 -2.86 -0.84 9.07
CA GLY A 78 -4.15 -1.48 9.29
C GLY A 78 -5.36 -0.63 8.88
N GLN A 79 -5.16 0.55 8.30
CA GLN A 79 -6.24 1.46 7.95
C GLN A 79 -6.89 1.13 6.61
N ALA A 80 -6.27 0.33 5.73
CA ALA A 80 -6.92 -0.06 4.48
C ALA A 80 -8.15 -0.95 4.73
N ASN A 81 -9.24 -0.72 3.99
CA ASN A 81 -10.33 -1.70 3.94
C ASN A 81 -9.81 -2.98 3.26
N PRO A 82 -9.88 -4.17 3.90
CA PRO A 82 -9.30 -5.39 3.34
C PRO A 82 -9.90 -5.82 1.99
N GLN A 83 -11.22 -5.67 1.83
CA GLN A 83 -11.91 -6.05 0.59
C GLN A 83 -11.51 -5.15 -0.56
N VAL A 84 -11.45 -3.84 -0.31
CA VAL A 84 -11.09 -2.83 -1.32
C VAL A 84 -9.60 -2.88 -1.64
N ALA A 85 -8.75 -3.06 -0.63
CA ALA A 85 -7.32 -3.26 -0.80
C ALA A 85 -7.02 -4.46 -1.70
N LEU A 86 -7.67 -5.61 -1.46
CA LEU A 86 -7.52 -6.79 -2.31
C LEU A 86 -8.01 -6.55 -3.73
N LYS A 87 -9.14 -5.84 -3.89
CA LYS A 87 -9.70 -5.49 -5.21
C LYS A 87 -8.71 -4.71 -6.09
N PHE A 88 -7.87 -3.85 -5.51
CA PHE A 88 -6.85 -3.10 -6.24
C PHE A 88 -5.49 -3.80 -6.27
N LEU A 89 -5.12 -4.56 -5.23
CA LEU A 89 -3.86 -5.27 -5.17
C LEU A 89 -3.78 -6.41 -6.21
N ALA A 90 -4.84 -7.19 -6.36
CA ALA A 90 -4.86 -8.34 -7.27
C ALA A 90 -4.54 -7.98 -8.74
N PRO A 91 -5.17 -6.98 -9.37
CA PRO A 91 -4.82 -6.60 -10.74
C PRO A 91 -3.42 -5.99 -10.86
N GLU A 92 -2.94 -5.23 -9.87
CA GLU A 92 -1.57 -4.69 -9.89
C GLU A 92 -0.53 -5.80 -9.79
N LEU A 93 -0.79 -6.85 -9.00
CA LEU A 93 0.05 -8.05 -8.97
C LEU A 93 0.04 -8.76 -10.34
N ALA A 94 -1.11 -8.90 -10.99
CA ALA A 94 -1.20 -9.58 -12.29
C ALA A 94 -0.30 -8.92 -13.35
N LYS A 95 -0.26 -7.58 -13.39
CA LYS A 95 0.60 -6.81 -14.32
C LYS A 95 2.09 -7.15 -14.16
N LEU A 96 2.55 -7.46 -12.94
CA LEU A 96 3.94 -7.86 -12.71
C LEU A 96 4.36 -9.12 -13.46
N LYS A 97 3.42 -9.97 -13.91
CA LYS A 97 3.73 -11.15 -14.73
C LYS A 97 3.71 -10.86 -16.24
N GLU A 98 3.13 -9.74 -16.62
CA GLU A 98 3.05 -9.28 -18.01
C GLU A 98 4.27 -8.40 -18.38
N ASP A 99 4.92 -7.81 -17.37
CA ASP A 99 6.23 -7.12 -17.43
C ASP A 99 7.43 -8.09 -17.33
#